data_AF-A0AAW0FXS2-F1
#
_entry.id   AF-A0AAW0FXS2-F1
#
_cell.length_a   1.000
_cell.length_b   1.000
_cell.length_c   1.000
_cell.angle_alpha   90.00
_cell.angle_beta   90.00
_cell.angle_gamma   90.00
#
_symmetry.space_group_name_H-M   'P 1'
#
loop_
_entity.id
_entity.type
_entity.pdbx_description
1 polymer ?
#
loop_
_entity_poly.entity_id
_entity_poly.type
_entity_poly.pdbx_seq_one_letter_code
_entity_poly.pdbx_strand_id
1 'polypeptide(L)'
;MPEDLLVWKDVFNTGDWDTMILKYVVPKLGARLREDFRINPRQQDMEPLQDILNWENILRPSILAQLIETEFFPKWLDVLHIWLIQPKPSFEEVSQWYQFWKQSFSEQVQTIPGVQQGFTRGLQLMNKAIELGPEAPTRLPRPEHRPVGGASPRAKEEPPKIRPSRTQEITFRSIVEDYASSHNLLLMPTGRAHEKSRMPLFRVSQTTDGKGGMLVYILDDAVWAPDGDEYRAISLENMVLRASKA
;
A
#
# COMPACT_ATOMS: atom_id res chain seq x y z
N MET A 1 -0.04 26.33 -6.20
CA MET A 1 0.62 26.42 -7.53
C MET A 1 1.22 27.82 -7.68
N PRO A 2 2.44 28.01 -8.20
CA PRO A 2 3.00 29.35 -8.41
C PRO A 2 2.17 30.12 -9.45
N GLU A 3 1.79 31.37 -9.15
CA GLU A 3 0.90 32.19 -9.99
C GLU A 3 1.52 32.48 -11.38
N ASP A 4 2.82 32.73 -11.43
CA ASP A 4 3.53 33.12 -12.66
C ASP A 4 3.93 31.93 -13.55
N LEU A 5 3.65 30.69 -13.14
CA LEU A 5 4.09 29.51 -13.87
C LEU A 5 3.51 29.47 -15.29
N LEU A 6 2.28 29.92 -15.46
CA LEU A 6 1.59 29.91 -16.76
C LEU A 6 2.24 30.83 -17.79
N VAL A 7 2.90 31.91 -17.37
CA VAL A 7 3.60 32.84 -18.27
C VAL A 7 4.71 32.12 -19.04
N TRP A 8 5.33 31.11 -18.42
CA TRP A 8 6.39 30.33 -19.03
C TRP A 8 5.87 29.29 -20.01
N LYS A 9 4.59 28.92 -19.95
CA LYS A 9 4.00 27.91 -20.82
C LYS A 9 4.12 28.27 -22.30
N ASP A 10 3.95 29.56 -22.62
CA ASP A 10 4.03 30.07 -23.99
C ASP A 10 5.48 30.36 -24.43
N VAL A 11 6.43 30.35 -23.49
CA VAL A 11 7.87 30.55 -23.77
C VAL A 11 8.55 29.24 -24.16
N PHE A 12 8.14 28.12 -23.55
CA PHE A 12 8.65 26.81 -23.88
C PHE A 12 7.93 26.19 -25.08
N ASN A 13 8.62 25.33 -25.82
CA ASN A 13 7.94 24.40 -26.72
C ASN A 13 7.04 23.47 -25.89
N THR A 14 5.82 23.20 -26.36
CA THR A 14 4.86 22.27 -25.77
C THR A 14 5.48 20.94 -25.33
N GLY A 15 6.39 20.36 -26.13
CA GLY A 15 7.05 19.10 -25.79
C GLY A 15 7.99 19.20 -24.59
N ASP A 16 8.75 20.30 -24.49
CA ASP A 16 9.69 20.54 -23.39
C ASP A 16 8.93 20.91 -22.11
N TRP A 17 7.87 21.70 -22.23
CA TRP A 17 6.95 22.01 -21.14
C TRP A 17 6.35 20.74 -20.53
N ASP A 18 5.74 19.89 -21.36
CA ASP A 18 5.14 18.64 -20.92
C ASP A 18 6.19 17.72 -20.27
N THR A 19 7.39 17.63 -20.85
CA THR A 19 8.49 16.84 -20.28
C THR A 19 8.91 17.36 -18.92
N MET A 20 9.03 18.68 -18.75
CA MET A 20 9.39 19.30 -17.48
C MET A 20 8.34 19.02 -16.40
N ILE A 21 7.05 19.20 -16.72
CA ILE A 21 5.95 18.96 -15.79
C ILE A 21 5.93 17.48 -15.38
N LEU A 22 6.01 16.55 -16.34
CA LEU A 22 6.02 15.12 -16.06
C LEU A 22 7.24 14.67 -15.25
N LYS A 23 8.41 15.24 -15.51
CA LYS A 23 9.66 14.82 -14.86
C LYS A 23 9.84 15.39 -13.46
N TYR A 24 9.40 16.62 -13.22
CA TYR A 24 9.75 17.35 -11.98
C TYR A 24 8.56 17.74 -11.11
N VAL A 25 7.38 17.94 -11.70
CA VAL A 25 6.18 18.36 -10.95
C VAL A 25 5.34 17.16 -10.55
N VAL A 26 4.98 16.30 -11.51
CA VAL A 26 4.08 15.15 -11.27
C VAL A 26 4.59 14.22 -10.14
N PRO A 27 5.89 13.88 -10.05
CA PRO A 27 6.37 13.04 -8.95
C PRO A 27 6.21 13.70 -7.58
N LYS A 28 6.34 15.02 -7.47
CA LYS A 28 6.16 15.77 -6.23
C LYS A 28 4.69 15.84 -5.83
N LEU A 29 3.79 16.02 -6.79
CA LEU A 29 2.34 15.96 -6.56
C LEU A 29 1.91 14.58 -6.08
N GLY A 30 2.45 13.52 -6.70
CA GLY A 30 2.25 12.15 -6.25
C GLY A 30 2.75 11.92 -4.81
N ALA A 31 3.96 12.39 -4.49
CA ALA A 31 4.52 12.30 -3.14
C ALA A 31 3.66 13.06 -2.11
N ARG A 32 3.18 14.27 -2.43
CA ARG A 32 2.29 15.06 -1.57
C ARG A 32 1.00 14.30 -1.21
N LEU A 33 0.32 13.65 -2.17
CA LEU A 33 -0.81 12.78 -1.80
C LEU A 33 -0.37 11.56 -1.04
N ARG A 34 0.72 10.91 -1.45
CA ARG A 34 1.14 9.66 -0.83
C ARG A 34 1.45 9.86 0.65
N GLU A 35 2.24 10.86 0.96
CA GLU A 35 2.85 11.10 2.27
C GLU A 35 1.89 11.86 3.18
N ASP A 36 1.32 12.96 2.69
CA ASP A 36 0.61 13.92 3.55
C ASP A 36 -0.91 13.76 3.53
N PHE A 37 -1.47 13.23 2.44
CA PHE A 37 -2.91 13.03 2.38
C PHE A 37 -3.34 11.76 3.13
N ARG A 38 -4.27 11.94 4.08
CA ARG A 38 -4.92 10.88 4.84
C ARG A 38 -6.42 11.12 4.84
N ILE A 39 -7.20 10.05 4.70
CA ILE A 39 -8.65 10.10 4.81
C ILE A 39 -9.00 9.91 6.28
N ASN A 40 -9.45 10.99 6.93
CA ASN A 40 -9.83 10.99 8.33
C ASN A 40 -11.22 11.61 8.50
N PRO A 41 -12.28 10.80 8.68
CA PRO A 41 -13.64 11.31 8.82
C PRO A 41 -13.89 12.25 10.01
N ARG A 42 -12.99 12.27 11.01
CA ARG A 42 -13.14 13.14 12.19
C ARG A 42 -12.47 14.50 12.01
N GLN A 43 -11.37 14.53 11.28
CA GLN A 43 -10.56 15.73 11.07
C GLN A 43 -9.85 15.61 9.72
N GLN A 44 -10.59 15.96 8.66
CA GLN A 44 -10.08 15.87 7.30
C GLN A 44 -9.22 17.08 6.98
N ASP A 45 -7.97 16.83 6.59
CA ASP A 45 -7.13 17.83 5.94
C ASP A 45 -7.31 17.76 4.42
N MET A 46 -7.78 18.85 3.83
CA MET A 46 -8.05 18.97 2.39
C MET A 46 -6.89 19.61 1.63
N GLU A 47 -5.92 20.20 2.33
CA GLU A 47 -4.83 20.96 1.70
C GLU A 47 -4.03 20.12 0.69
N PRO A 48 -3.59 18.88 0.99
CA PRO A 48 -2.84 18.09 0.02
C PRO A 48 -3.63 17.74 -1.25
N LEU A 49 -4.96 17.60 -1.15
CA LEU A 49 -5.82 17.35 -2.31
C LEU A 49 -6.02 18.63 -3.12
N GLN A 50 -6.30 19.75 -2.45
CA GLN A 50 -6.45 21.06 -3.09
C GLN A 50 -5.18 21.49 -3.83
N ASP A 51 -4.01 21.21 -3.26
CA ASP A 51 -2.70 21.45 -3.89
C ASP A 51 -2.60 20.85 -5.30
N ILE A 52 -3.29 19.75 -5.56
CA ILE A 52 -3.25 19.00 -6.82
C ILE A 52 -4.37 19.41 -7.76
N LEU A 53 -5.57 19.66 -7.21
CA LEU A 53 -6.67 20.22 -7.98
C LEU A 53 -6.32 21.58 -8.56
N ASN A 54 -5.46 22.36 -7.89
CA ASN A 54 -4.89 23.60 -8.43
C ASN A 54 -4.11 23.41 -9.74
N TRP A 55 -3.69 22.18 -10.08
CA TRP A 55 -3.00 21.86 -11.33
C TRP A 55 -3.92 21.31 -12.42
N GLU A 56 -5.24 21.25 -12.20
CA GLU A 56 -6.20 20.64 -13.14
C GLU A 56 -6.18 21.26 -14.54
N ASN A 57 -5.89 22.57 -14.63
CA ASN A 57 -5.83 23.32 -15.90
C ASN A 57 -4.47 23.22 -16.62
N ILE A 58 -3.44 22.68 -15.96
CA ILE A 58 -2.08 22.53 -16.51
C ILE A 58 -1.80 21.08 -16.89
N LEU A 59 -2.20 20.14 -16.02
CA LEU A 59 -1.99 18.72 -16.24
C LEU A 59 -2.95 18.19 -17.29
N ARG A 60 -2.46 17.26 -18.12
CA ARG A 60 -3.34 16.49 -18.99
C ARG A 60 -4.32 15.68 -18.12
N PRO A 61 -5.61 15.57 -18.51
CA PRO A 61 -6.61 14.86 -17.74
C PRO A 61 -6.22 13.42 -17.36
N SER A 62 -5.50 12.72 -18.24
CA SER A 62 -5.01 11.35 -17.99
C SER A 62 -3.99 11.28 -16.86
N ILE A 63 -3.11 12.27 -16.73
CA ILE A 63 -2.09 12.33 -15.68
C ILE A 63 -2.73 12.67 -14.33
N LEU A 64 -3.65 13.62 -14.33
CA LEU A 64 -4.41 13.97 -13.12
C LEU A 64 -5.24 12.79 -12.64
N ALA A 65 -5.96 12.11 -13.54
CA ALA A 65 -6.68 10.89 -13.20
C ALA A 65 -5.76 9.82 -12.63
N GLN A 66 -4.59 9.60 -13.24
CA GLN A 66 -3.64 8.63 -12.73
C GLN A 66 -3.19 8.95 -11.29
N LEU A 67 -2.87 10.22 -10.98
CA LEU A 67 -2.50 10.64 -9.63
C LEU A 67 -3.62 10.35 -8.61
N ILE A 68 -4.86 10.70 -8.95
CA ILE A 68 -6.03 10.49 -8.09
C ILE A 68 -6.31 8.98 -7.92
N GLU A 69 -6.24 8.21 -9.00
CA GLU A 69 -6.38 6.75 -8.99
C GLU A 69 -5.33 6.05 -8.13
N THR A 70 -4.07 6.49 -8.18
CA THR A 70 -2.99 5.80 -7.47
C THR A 70 -2.91 6.22 -6.01
N GLU A 71 -3.14 7.49 -5.68
CA GLU A 71 -2.83 8.02 -4.35
C GLU A 71 -4.06 8.39 -3.51
N PHE A 72 -5.21 8.71 -4.13
CA PHE A 72 -6.45 9.10 -3.43
C PHE A 72 -7.41 7.92 -3.26
N PHE A 73 -7.83 7.30 -4.37
CA PHE A 73 -8.91 6.29 -4.33
C PHE A 73 -8.62 5.07 -3.45
N PRO A 74 -7.39 4.53 -3.37
CA PRO A 74 -7.08 3.44 -2.46
C PRO A 74 -7.42 3.76 -1.01
N LYS A 75 -6.95 4.91 -0.54
CA LYS A 75 -7.17 5.39 0.84
C LYS A 75 -8.66 5.66 1.10
N TRP A 76 -9.33 6.24 0.12
CA TRP A 76 -10.75 6.57 0.22
C TRP A 76 -11.63 5.32 0.24
N LEU A 77 -11.37 4.36 -0.65
CA LEU A 77 -12.10 3.09 -0.71
C LEU A 77 -11.88 2.26 0.56
N ASP A 78 -10.69 2.28 1.14
CA ASP A 78 -10.39 1.55 2.38
C ASP A 78 -11.22 2.10 3.55
N VAL A 79 -11.31 3.43 3.70
CA VAL A 79 -12.14 4.04 4.74
C VAL A 79 -13.62 3.77 4.50
N LEU A 80 -14.07 3.83 3.24
CA LEU A 80 -15.43 3.45 2.87
C LEU A 80 -15.72 2.00 3.25
N HIS A 81 -14.83 1.07 2.93
CA HIS A 81 -14.97 -0.34 3.31
C HIS A 81 -15.09 -0.52 4.83
N ILE A 82 -14.22 0.15 5.60
CA ILE A 82 -14.25 0.13 7.07
C ILE A 82 -15.60 0.60 7.61
N TRP A 83 -16.18 1.64 7.03
CA TRP A 83 -17.51 2.14 7.41
C TRP A 83 -18.61 1.13 7.10
N LEU A 84 -18.54 0.48 5.94
CA LEU A 84 -19.55 -0.48 5.47
C LEU A 84 -19.55 -1.82 6.24
N ILE A 85 -18.41 -2.22 6.81
CA ILE A 85 -18.29 -3.46 7.61
C ILE A 85 -18.60 -3.28 9.09
N GLN A 86 -18.99 -2.07 9.52
CA GLN A 86 -19.39 -1.87 10.92
C GLN A 86 -20.65 -2.69 11.24
N PRO A 87 -20.88 -3.11 12.50
CA PRO A 87 -22.06 -3.91 12.86
C PRO A 87 -23.41 -3.24 12.56
N LYS A 88 -23.44 -1.91 12.54
CA LYS A 88 -24.62 -1.08 12.23
C LYS A 88 -24.17 0.18 11.46
N PRO A 89 -23.88 0.06 10.15
CA PRO A 89 -23.42 1.21 9.38
C PRO A 89 -24.58 2.18 9.12
N SER A 90 -24.33 3.48 9.30
CA SER A 90 -25.29 4.51 8.90
C SER A 90 -25.12 4.81 7.40
N PHE A 91 -25.96 4.22 6.55
CA PHE A 91 -25.89 4.44 5.10
C PHE A 91 -26.19 5.88 4.69
N GLU A 92 -26.93 6.63 5.52
CA GLU A 92 -27.14 8.05 5.33
C GLU A 92 -25.83 8.83 5.48
N GLU A 93 -25.09 8.59 6.57
CA GLU A 93 -23.78 9.23 6.80
C GLU A 93 -22.76 8.81 5.73
N VAL A 94 -22.74 7.53 5.35
CA VAL A 94 -21.90 7.03 4.24
C VAL A 94 -22.22 7.76 2.94
N SER A 95 -23.51 7.97 2.64
CA SER A 95 -23.95 8.66 1.44
C SER A 95 -23.57 10.13 1.45
N GLN A 96 -23.74 10.82 2.58
CA GLN A 96 -23.32 12.22 2.74
C GLN A 96 -21.81 12.36 2.59
N TRP A 97 -21.03 11.45 3.20
CA TRP A 97 -19.58 11.41 3.09
C TRP A 97 -19.12 11.17 1.65
N TYR A 98 -19.76 10.25 0.92
CA TYR A 98 -19.52 10.05 -0.51
C TYR A 98 -19.76 11.34 -1.31
N GLN A 99 -20.88 12.03 -1.07
CA GLN A 99 -21.21 13.27 -1.78
C GLN A 99 -20.22 14.39 -1.49
N PHE A 100 -19.81 14.56 -0.22
CA PHE A 100 -18.78 15.52 0.17
C PHE A 100 -17.49 15.33 -0.64
N TRP A 101 -17.01 14.08 -0.70
CA TRP A 101 -15.79 13.78 -1.47
C TRP A 101 -15.96 14.02 -2.95
N LYS A 102 -17.08 13.60 -3.54
CA LYS A 102 -17.35 13.83 -4.96
C LYS A 102 -17.41 15.32 -5.29
N GLN A 103 -18.05 16.13 -4.45
CA GLN A 103 -18.18 17.59 -4.61
C GLN A 103 -16.86 18.35 -4.36
N SER A 104 -15.88 17.71 -3.71
CA SER A 104 -14.55 18.31 -3.53
C SER A 104 -13.74 18.40 -4.83
N PHE A 105 -14.16 17.68 -5.87
CA PHE A 105 -13.56 17.75 -7.21
C PHE A 105 -14.39 18.67 -8.11
N SER A 106 -13.73 19.45 -8.97
CA SER A 106 -14.42 20.27 -9.97
C SER A 106 -15.22 19.38 -10.94
N GLU A 107 -16.25 19.94 -11.58
CA GLU A 107 -17.05 19.19 -12.57
C GLU A 107 -16.18 18.62 -13.70
N GLN A 108 -15.16 19.39 -14.12
CA GLN A 108 -14.21 18.94 -15.14
C GLN A 108 -13.47 17.68 -14.69
N VAL A 109 -12.93 17.68 -13.46
CA VAL A 109 -12.21 16.52 -12.92
C VAL A 109 -13.15 15.33 -12.69
N GLN A 110 -14.37 15.58 -12.23
CA GLN A 110 -15.40 14.55 -12.08
C GLN A 110 -15.77 13.89 -13.41
N THR A 111 -15.61 14.56 -14.56
CA THR A 111 -15.91 13.97 -15.88
C THR A 111 -14.78 13.10 -16.43
N ILE A 112 -13.59 13.12 -15.83
CA ILE A 112 -12.46 12.34 -16.33
C ILE A 112 -12.74 10.85 -16.10
N PRO A 113 -12.63 9.97 -17.13
CA PRO A 113 -13.04 8.57 -17.04
C PRO A 113 -12.43 7.80 -15.87
N GLY A 114 -11.17 8.08 -15.53
CA GLY A 114 -10.50 7.44 -14.41
C GLY A 114 -11.06 7.81 -13.04
N VAL A 115 -11.37 9.10 -12.86
CA VAL A 115 -12.01 9.63 -11.65
C VAL A 115 -13.44 9.10 -11.52
N GLN A 116 -14.21 9.10 -12.62
CA GLN A 116 -15.55 8.51 -12.65
C GLN A 116 -15.56 7.04 -12.25
N GLN A 117 -14.59 6.26 -12.76
CA GLN A 117 -14.45 4.86 -12.41
C GLN A 117 -14.15 4.67 -10.92
N GLY A 118 -13.26 5.47 -10.34
CA GLY A 118 -12.95 5.42 -8.91
C GLY A 118 -14.19 5.63 -8.02
N PHE A 119 -15.00 6.65 -8.31
CA PHE A 119 -16.26 6.88 -7.61
C PHE A 119 -17.30 5.78 -7.86
N THR A 120 -17.39 5.28 -9.09
CA THR A 120 -18.29 4.17 -9.44
C THR A 120 -17.96 2.91 -8.65
N ARG A 121 -16.68 2.61 -8.41
CA ARG A 121 -16.26 1.49 -7.55
C ARG A 121 -16.74 1.66 -6.11
N GLY A 122 -16.67 2.87 -5.57
CA GLY A 122 -17.20 3.18 -4.24
C GLY A 122 -18.70 2.93 -4.15
N LEU A 123 -19.45 3.39 -5.15
CA LEU A 123 -20.89 3.14 -5.22
C LEU A 123 -21.24 1.64 -5.33
N GLN A 124 -20.48 0.89 -6.15
CA GLN A 124 -20.63 -0.57 -6.23
C GLN A 124 -20.36 -1.25 -4.90
N LEU A 125 -19.36 -0.78 -4.14
CA LEU A 125 -19.05 -1.31 -2.81
C LEU A 125 -20.19 -1.04 -1.82
N MET A 126 -20.77 0.17 -1.84
CA MET A 126 -21.94 0.52 -1.04
C MET A 126 -23.15 -0.37 -1.38
N ASN A 127 -23.47 -0.52 -2.68
CA ASN A 127 -24.59 -1.36 -3.11
C ASN A 127 -24.41 -2.81 -2.66
N LYS A 128 -23.20 -3.36 -2.81
CA LYS A 128 -22.89 -4.72 -2.37
C LYS A 128 -23.01 -4.88 -0.84
N ALA A 129 -22.64 -3.87 -0.07
CA ALA A 129 -22.82 -3.89 1.39
C ALA A 129 -24.31 -3.90 1.76
N ILE A 130 -25.14 -3.13 1.06
CA ILE A 130 -26.61 -3.13 1.25
C ILE A 130 -27.19 -4.50 0.91
N GLU A 131 -26.77 -5.11 -0.20
CA GLU A 131 -27.21 -6.45 -0.61
C GLU A 131 -26.83 -7.54 0.40
N LEU A 132 -25.65 -7.44 1.01
CA LEU A 132 -25.18 -8.39 2.02
C LEU A 132 -25.84 -8.19 3.39
N GLY A 133 -26.29 -6.97 3.70
CA GLY A 133 -26.93 -6.62 4.97
C GLY A 133 -26.07 -7.04 6.18
N PRO A 134 -26.58 -7.89 7.09
CA PRO A 134 -25.84 -8.31 8.29
C PRO A 134 -24.57 -9.13 7.98
N GLU A 135 -24.45 -9.69 6.78
CA GLU A 135 -23.26 -10.46 6.35
C GLU A 135 -22.16 -9.58 5.75
N ALA A 136 -22.38 -8.27 5.61
CA ALA A 136 -21.38 -7.35 5.07
C ALA A 136 -20.03 -7.41 5.80
N PRO A 137 -19.95 -7.50 7.14
CA PRO A 137 -18.67 -7.51 7.85
C PRO A 137 -17.75 -8.69 7.51
N THR A 138 -18.32 -9.83 7.11
CA THR A 138 -17.58 -11.07 6.83
C THR A 138 -17.40 -11.32 5.33
N ARG A 139 -18.35 -10.84 4.49
CA ARG A 139 -18.41 -11.18 3.06
C ARG A 139 -18.12 -10.03 2.11
N LEU A 140 -18.06 -8.78 2.59
CA LEU A 140 -17.75 -7.66 1.73
C LEU A 140 -16.26 -7.68 1.32
N PRO A 141 -15.93 -7.83 0.02
CA PRO A 141 -14.56 -7.90 -0.42
C PRO A 141 -13.84 -6.58 -0.13
N ARG A 142 -12.54 -6.67 0.18
CA ARG A 142 -11.71 -5.48 0.29
C ARG A 142 -11.56 -4.82 -1.09
N PRO A 143 -11.50 -3.49 -1.17
CA PRO A 143 -11.27 -2.80 -2.43
C PRO A 143 -9.94 -3.23 -3.06
N GLU A 144 -9.95 -3.49 -4.36
CA GLU A 144 -8.72 -3.78 -5.09
C GLU A 144 -8.00 -2.46 -5.44
N HIS A 145 -6.75 -2.32 -5.01
CA HIS A 145 -5.94 -1.11 -5.24
C HIS A 145 -5.22 -1.07 -6.59
N ARG A 146 -5.57 -1.95 -7.54
CA ARG A 146 -4.83 -2.07 -8.80
C ARG A 146 -5.24 -0.96 -9.78
N PRO A 147 -4.27 -0.14 -10.28
CA PRO A 147 -4.55 0.80 -11.36
C PRO A 147 -4.93 0.03 -12.64
N VAL A 148 -5.93 0.52 -13.36
CA VAL A 148 -6.47 -0.10 -14.59
C VAL A 148 -5.51 0.15 -15.74
N GLY A 149 -4.37 -0.51 -15.72
CA GLY A 149 -3.36 -0.45 -16.78
C GLY A 149 -2.59 -1.76 -16.99
N GLY A 150 -2.75 -2.74 -16.10
CA GLY A 150 -2.16 -4.05 -16.24
C GLY A 150 -3.24 -5.10 -16.50
N ALA A 151 -3.64 -5.26 -17.76
CA ALA A 151 -4.38 -6.45 -18.17
C ALA A 151 -3.46 -7.67 -18.08
N SER A 152 -3.41 -8.33 -16.92
CA SER A 152 -3.03 -9.74 -16.86
C SER A 152 -4.24 -10.56 -17.30
N PRO A 153 -4.13 -11.44 -18.30
CA PRO A 153 -5.24 -12.30 -18.69
C PRO A 153 -5.65 -13.17 -17.50
N ARG A 154 -6.96 -13.17 -17.24
CA ARG A 154 -7.70 -14.00 -16.28
C ARG A 154 -7.16 -15.44 -16.25
N ALA A 155 -6.36 -15.77 -15.24
CA ALA A 155 -6.02 -17.15 -14.92
C ALA A 155 -7.20 -17.78 -14.17
N LYS A 156 -7.61 -18.96 -14.64
CA LYS A 156 -8.72 -19.77 -14.12
C LYS A 156 -8.52 -20.10 -12.64
N GLU A 157 -9.65 -20.18 -11.93
CA GLU A 157 -9.76 -20.59 -10.53
C GLU A 157 -9.03 -21.91 -10.25
N GLU A 158 -8.14 -21.88 -9.27
CA GLU A 158 -7.73 -23.05 -8.48
C GLU A 158 -7.88 -22.71 -6.99
N PRO A 159 -8.21 -23.70 -6.14
CA PRO A 159 -8.66 -23.48 -4.76
C PRO A 159 -7.55 -22.90 -3.86
N PRO A 160 -7.90 -22.15 -2.80
CA PRO A 160 -6.97 -21.29 -2.11
C PRO A 160 -6.03 -22.10 -1.22
N LYS A 161 -4.75 -22.16 -1.59
CA LYS A 161 -3.68 -22.39 -0.62
C LYS A 161 -3.49 -21.09 0.15
N ILE A 162 -3.85 -21.12 1.44
CA ILE A 162 -3.64 -20.04 2.39
C ILE A 162 -2.14 -19.68 2.35
N ARG A 163 -1.83 -18.54 1.74
CA ARG A 163 -0.55 -17.86 1.90
C ARG A 163 -0.83 -16.65 2.78
N PRO A 164 -0.28 -16.54 3.99
CA PRO A 164 -0.41 -15.30 4.75
C PRO A 164 0.30 -14.18 3.96
N SER A 165 -0.48 -13.18 3.55
CA SER A 165 0.02 -11.97 2.91
C SER A 165 0.89 -11.22 3.91
N ARG A 166 2.19 -11.14 3.61
CA ARG A 166 3.14 -10.36 4.38
C ARG A 166 2.93 -8.89 4.04
N THR A 167 2.33 -8.15 4.96
CA THR A 167 2.42 -6.70 5.04
C THR A 167 3.91 -6.32 5.04
N GLN A 168 4.33 -5.53 4.05
CA GLN A 168 5.61 -4.82 4.09
C GLN A 168 5.48 -3.69 5.12
N GLU A 169 5.64 -4.04 6.39
CA GLU A 169 6.17 -3.13 7.39
C GLU A 169 7.69 -3.36 7.38
N ILE A 170 8.49 -2.29 7.32
CA ILE A 170 9.96 -2.35 7.50
C ILE A 170 10.21 -2.65 8.99
N THR A 171 9.87 -3.88 9.39
CA THR A 171 10.20 -4.46 10.69
C THR A 171 11.66 -4.88 10.64
N PHE A 172 12.35 -4.93 11.79
CA PHE A 172 13.73 -5.42 11.84
C PHE A 172 13.89 -6.81 11.19
N ARG A 173 12.83 -7.61 11.14
CA ARG A 173 12.74 -8.84 10.35
C ARG A 173 12.96 -8.65 8.84
N SER A 174 12.45 -7.58 8.24
CA SER A 174 12.74 -7.23 6.84
C SER A 174 14.23 -6.93 6.64
N ILE A 175 14.85 -6.22 7.57
CA ILE A 175 16.29 -5.90 7.54
C ILE A 175 17.12 -7.19 7.63
N VAL A 176 16.75 -8.10 8.53
CA VAL A 176 17.40 -9.42 8.68
C VAL A 176 17.25 -10.25 7.40
N GLU A 177 16.09 -10.22 6.76
CA GLU A 177 15.83 -10.97 5.52
C GLU A 177 16.59 -10.39 4.33
N ASP A 178 16.60 -9.07 4.16
CA ASP A 178 17.35 -8.39 3.11
C ASP A 178 18.86 -8.63 3.29
N TYR A 179 19.35 -8.56 4.53
CA TYR A 179 20.75 -8.82 4.84
C TYR A 179 21.14 -10.29 4.60
N ALA A 180 20.29 -11.25 4.98
CA ALA A 180 20.50 -12.67 4.68
C ALA A 180 20.48 -12.91 3.16
N SER A 181 19.52 -12.32 2.44
CA SER A 181 19.39 -12.46 0.99
C SER A 181 20.61 -11.92 0.24
N SER A 182 21.19 -10.80 0.70
CA SER A 182 22.41 -10.23 0.13
C SER A 182 23.64 -11.15 0.26
N HIS A 183 23.61 -12.11 1.19
CA HIS A 183 24.66 -13.11 1.42
C HIS A 183 24.26 -14.52 0.97
N ASN A 184 23.29 -14.63 0.04
CA ASN A 184 22.78 -15.90 -0.49
C ASN A 184 22.18 -16.84 0.58
N LEU A 185 21.66 -16.27 1.67
CA LEU A 185 20.97 -16.99 2.73
C LEU A 185 19.46 -16.71 2.66
N LEU A 186 18.68 -17.71 3.03
CA LEU A 186 17.23 -17.66 3.07
C LEU A 186 16.75 -17.76 4.51
N LEU A 187 15.85 -16.85 4.90
CA LEU A 187 15.19 -16.85 6.20
C LEU A 187 13.84 -17.59 6.10
N MET A 188 13.78 -18.85 6.52
CA MET A 188 12.59 -19.69 6.43
C MET A 188 11.88 -19.84 7.79
N PRO A 189 10.56 -19.58 7.90
CA PRO A 189 9.83 -19.84 9.14
C PRO A 189 9.75 -21.35 9.42
N THR A 190 10.08 -21.77 10.63
CA THR A 190 10.06 -23.21 10.99
C THR A 190 8.74 -23.68 11.58
N GLY A 191 7.81 -22.77 11.84
CA GLY A 191 6.56 -23.05 12.56
C GLY A 191 6.74 -23.46 14.03
N ARG A 192 7.99 -23.51 14.52
CA ARG A 192 8.34 -23.79 15.91
C ARG A 192 8.56 -22.49 16.66
N ALA A 193 8.27 -22.49 17.96
CA ALA A 193 8.59 -21.40 18.86
C ALA A 193 9.67 -21.83 19.85
N HIS A 194 10.52 -20.89 20.26
CA HIS A 194 11.51 -21.13 21.30
C HIS A 194 10.84 -21.35 22.66
N GLU A 195 11.29 -22.35 23.42
CA GLU A 195 10.59 -22.81 24.65
C GLU A 195 10.53 -21.74 25.75
N LYS A 196 11.61 -20.96 25.94
CA LYS A 196 11.69 -19.94 27.00
C LYS A 196 11.07 -18.61 26.60
N SER A 197 11.32 -18.14 25.37
CA SER A 197 10.86 -16.82 24.91
C SER A 197 9.52 -16.86 24.16
N ARG A 198 9.01 -18.06 23.80
CA ARG A 198 7.83 -18.28 22.96
C ARG A 198 7.87 -17.55 21.61
N MET A 199 9.05 -17.09 21.19
CA MET A 199 9.25 -16.40 19.92
C MET A 199 9.36 -17.38 18.76
N PRO A 200 8.83 -17.03 17.56
CA PRO A 200 8.92 -17.88 16.38
C PRO A 200 10.38 -18.08 15.96
N LEU A 201 10.75 -19.33 15.71
CA LEU A 201 12.07 -19.71 15.22
C LEU A 201 12.08 -19.66 13.69
N PHE A 202 13.08 -18.97 13.17
CA PHE A 202 13.41 -18.88 11.77
C PHE A 202 14.69 -19.66 11.49
N ARG A 203 14.77 -20.28 10.33
CA ARG A 203 15.95 -20.98 9.85
C ARG A 203 16.66 -20.10 8.83
N VAL A 204 17.96 -19.89 9.04
CA VAL A 204 18.85 -19.21 8.09
C VAL A 204 19.69 -20.28 7.41
N SER A 205 19.46 -20.53 6.12
CA SER A 205 20.19 -21.55 5.33
C SER A 205 20.42 -21.09 3.90
N GLN A 206 21.45 -21.64 3.24
CA GLN A 206 21.71 -21.38 1.82
C GLN A 206 20.76 -22.14 0.90
N THR A 207 20.19 -23.25 1.37
CA THR A 207 19.32 -24.14 0.59
C THR A 207 17.88 -24.11 1.11
N THR A 208 16.92 -24.33 0.19
CA THR A 208 15.48 -24.44 0.47
C THR A 208 15.05 -25.82 0.95
N ASP A 209 15.98 -26.79 0.98
CA ASP A 209 15.72 -28.22 1.24
C ASP A 209 15.44 -28.54 2.72
N GLY A 210 15.42 -27.53 3.60
CA GLY A 210 15.14 -27.72 5.03
C GLY A 210 16.18 -28.60 5.75
N LYS A 211 17.36 -28.80 5.17
CA LYS A 211 18.51 -29.52 5.73
C LYS A 211 19.71 -28.58 5.76
N GLY A 212 20.40 -28.49 6.90
CA GLY A 212 21.49 -27.52 7.15
C GLY A 212 21.00 -26.11 7.53
N GLY A 213 21.90 -25.28 8.09
CA GLY A 213 21.60 -23.92 8.53
C GLY A 213 21.19 -23.76 10.00
N MET A 214 21.12 -22.49 10.42
CA MET A 214 20.99 -22.08 11.82
C MET A 214 19.57 -21.66 12.19
N LEU A 215 19.13 -22.01 13.40
CA LEU A 215 17.87 -21.52 13.97
C LEU A 215 18.10 -20.21 14.73
N VAL A 216 17.31 -19.19 14.43
CA VAL A 216 17.36 -17.88 15.08
C VAL A 216 15.95 -17.40 15.42
N TYR A 217 15.81 -16.56 16.43
CA TYR A 217 14.60 -15.76 16.63
C TYR A 217 14.94 -14.28 16.66
N ILE A 218 13.93 -13.45 16.46
CA ILE A 218 14.07 -12.00 16.41
C ILE A 218 13.26 -11.41 17.56
N LEU A 219 13.91 -10.61 18.41
CA LEU A 219 13.30 -9.95 19.56
C LEU A 219 14.05 -8.64 19.85
N ASP A 220 13.31 -7.56 20.11
CA ASP A 220 13.82 -6.22 20.45
C ASP A 220 14.93 -5.73 19.52
N ASP A 221 14.68 -5.79 18.21
CA ASP A 221 15.62 -5.39 17.14
C ASP A 221 16.99 -6.08 17.21
N ALA A 222 17.04 -7.30 17.75
CA ALA A 222 18.21 -8.15 17.78
C ALA A 222 17.92 -9.57 17.25
N VAL A 223 18.93 -10.18 16.61
CA VAL A 223 18.90 -11.59 16.20
C VAL A 223 19.51 -12.44 17.30
N TRP A 224 18.79 -13.47 17.73
CA TRP A 224 19.24 -14.41 18.75
C TRP A 224 19.53 -15.76 18.13
N ALA A 225 20.73 -16.30 18.38
CA ALA A 225 21.19 -17.57 17.83
C ALA A 225 21.71 -18.50 18.94
N PRO A 226 21.71 -19.82 18.71
CA PRO A 226 22.23 -20.79 19.68
C PRO A 226 23.74 -20.61 19.87
N ASP A 227 24.14 -20.57 21.14
CA ASP A 227 25.52 -20.47 21.62
C ASP A 227 25.70 -21.48 22.78
N GLY A 228 25.84 -22.77 22.42
CA GLY A 228 25.78 -23.89 23.37
C GLY A 228 24.33 -24.25 23.71
N ASP A 229 24.00 -24.31 25.00
CA ASP A 229 22.66 -24.62 25.52
C ASP A 229 21.74 -23.39 25.66
N GLU A 230 22.25 -22.20 25.34
CA GLU A 230 21.52 -20.93 25.45
C GLU A 230 21.49 -20.15 24.13
N TYR A 231 20.52 -19.26 23.99
CA TYR A 231 20.45 -18.31 22.87
C TYR A 231 21.04 -16.97 23.31
N ARG A 232 21.91 -16.39 22.49
CA ARG A 232 22.50 -15.07 22.72
C ARG A 232 22.25 -14.16 21.53
N ALA A 233 22.09 -12.86 21.81
CA ALA A 233 22.01 -11.84 20.78
C ALA A 233 23.34 -11.77 20.02
N ILE A 234 23.26 -11.83 18.69
CA ILE A 234 24.39 -11.77 17.77
C ILE A 234 24.16 -10.70 16.70
N SER A 235 25.24 -10.16 16.14
CA SER A 235 25.16 -9.24 15.00
C SER A 235 24.75 -9.96 13.72
N LEU A 236 24.24 -9.20 12.74
CA LEU A 236 23.87 -9.72 11.42
C LEU A 236 25.07 -10.35 10.68
N GLU A 237 26.26 -9.76 10.83
CA GLU A 237 27.50 -10.32 10.29
C GLU A 237 27.81 -11.71 10.88
N ASN A 238 27.69 -11.85 12.21
CA ASN A 238 27.92 -13.12 12.90
C ASN A 238 26.85 -14.15 12.52
N MET A 239 25.60 -13.73 12.32
CA MET A 239 24.52 -14.59 11.83
C MET A 239 24.88 -15.20 10.47
N VAL A 240 25.35 -14.38 9.52
CA VAL A 240 25.77 -14.85 8.19
C VAL A 240 26.98 -15.78 8.28
N LEU A 241 27.99 -15.42 9.08
CA LEU A 241 29.19 -16.25 9.29
C LEU A 241 28.87 -17.62 9.88
N ARG A 242 27.93 -17.70 10.83
CA ARG A 242 27.53 -18.98 11.42
C ARG A 242 26.60 -19.78 10.49
N ALA A 243 25.68 -19.12 9.78
CA ALA A 243 24.74 -19.78 8.86
C ALA A 243 25.40 -20.26 7.56
N SER A 244 26.51 -19.67 7.15
CA SER A 244 27.32 -20.12 6.00
C SER A 244 28.22 -21.32 6.32
N LYS A 245 28.55 -21.54 7.60
CA LYS A 245 29.38 -22.65 8.09
C LYS A 245 28.58 -23.87 8.55
N ALA A 246 27.25 -23.78 8.62
CA ALA A 246 26.32 -24.78 9.18
C ALA A 246 25.46 -25.44 8.10
#